data_AF-A0A2G5U446-F1
#
_entry.id   AF-A0A2G5U446-F1
#
_cell.length_a   1.000
_cell.length_b   1.000
_cell.length_c   1.000
_cell.angle_alpha   90.00
_cell.angle_beta   90.00
_cell.angle_gamma   90.00
#
_symmetry.space_group_name_H-M   'P 1'
#
loop_
_entity.id
_entity.type
_entity.pdbx_description
1 polymer ?
#
loop_
_entity_poly.entity_id
_entity_poly.type
_entity_poly.pdbx_seq_one_letter_code
_entity_poly.pdbx_strand_id
1 'polypeptide(L)'
;MANQCKRHSVSDPLSKDLVECLRESMQRELKFETPYVFVVFGASGDLAKKKIYPTLWWLFRDNLLPVNIKFVGYARSDLTVCKLRESVEKFCKVRETERCAFDDFIKKCSYIQVIIPMIIGFHKKK
;
A
#
# COMPACT_ATOMS: atom_id res chain seq x y z
N MET A 1 11.12 -9.00 -29.96
CA MET A 1 10.97 -10.20 -29.11
C MET A 1 9.93 -9.91 -28.05
N ALA A 2 8.99 -10.82 -27.86
CA ALA A 2 7.69 -10.58 -27.23
C ALA A 2 7.80 -10.17 -25.75
N ASN A 3 7.26 -8.99 -25.42
CA ASN A 3 7.12 -8.53 -24.05
C ASN A 3 5.85 -9.18 -23.47
N GLN A 4 5.98 -10.37 -22.90
CA GLN A 4 4.89 -11.06 -22.22
C GLN A 4 4.52 -10.30 -20.95
N CYS A 5 3.47 -9.49 -21.04
CA CYS A 5 2.81 -8.86 -19.90
C CYS A 5 2.23 -9.97 -19.00
N LYS A 6 2.97 -10.36 -17.96
CA LYS A 6 2.55 -11.38 -17.00
C LYS A 6 1.34 -10.87 -16.23
N ARG A 7 0.18 -11.47 -16.49
CA ARG A 7 -1.07 -11.22 -15.78
C ARG A 7 -0.98 -11.89 -14.42
N HIS A 8 -0.84 -11.12 -13.35
CA HIS A 8 -0.93 -11.68 -12.00
C HIS A 8 -2.41 -11.86 -11.63
N SER A 9 -2.86 -13.11 -11.50
CA SER A 9 -4.18 -13.41 -10.94
C SER A 9 -4.15 -13.21 -9.42
N VAL A 10 -5.29 -12.82 -8.85
CA VAL A 10 -5.43 -12.52 -7.41
C VAL A 10 -5.24 -13.78 -6.53
N SER A 11 -5.33 -14.97 -7.13
CA SER A 11 -5.19 -16.27 -6.46
C SER A 11 -3.78 -16.86 -6.50
N ASP A 12 -2.87 -16.29 -7.28
CA ASP A 12 -1.50 -16.79 -7.37
C ASP A 12 -0.61 -16.11 -6.30
N PRO A 13 0.31 -16.86 -5.68
CA PRO A 13 1.33 -16.27 -4.81
C PRO A 13 2.06 -15.12 -5.51
N LEU A 14 2.49 -14.11 -4.74
CA LEU A 14 3.33 -13.04 -5.25
C LEU A 14 4.52 -13.64 -6.01
N SER A 15 4.82 -13.12 -7.20
CA SER A 15 5.93 -13.63 -7.98
C SER A 15 7.24 -13.49 -7.20
N LYS A 16 8.14 -14.44 -7.39
CA LYS A 16 9.48 -14.39 -6.80
C LYS A 16 10.15 -13.05 -7.11
N ASP A 17 10.05 -12.58 -8.34
CA ASP A 17 10.60 -11.28 -8.79
C ASP A 17 10.04 -10.09 -7.99
N LEU A 18 8.74 -10.10 -7.67
CA LEU A 18 8.11 -9.05 -6.86
C LEU A 18 8.52 -9.14 -5.39
N VAL A 19 8.60 -10.36 -4.85
CA VAL A 19 9.08 -10.59 -3.48
C VAL A 19 10.55 -10.15 -3.35
N GLU A 20 11.38 -10.44 -4.35
CA GLU A 20 12.77 -9.99 -4.43
C GLU A 20 12.85 -8.47 -4.52
N CYS A 21 12.05 -7.84 -5.39
CA CYS A 21 11.99 -6.38 -5.51
C CYS A 21 11.58 -5.70 -4.18
N LEU A 22 10.57 -6.26 -3.49
CA LEU A 22 10.15 -5.77 -2.17
C LEU A 22 11.28 -5.96 -1.14
N ARG A 23 11.91 -7.13 -1.13
CA ARG A 23 13.02 -7.45 -0.23
C ARG A 23 14.21 -6.54 -0.46
N GLU A 24 14.65 -6.34 -1.69
CA GLU A 24 15.73 -5.43 -2.05
C GLU A 24 15.41 -3.98 -1.66
N SER A 25 14.17 -3.52 -1.93
CA SER A 25 13.72 -2.18 -1.56
C SER A 25 13.76 -1.95 -0.05
N MET A 26 13.58 -3.00 0.76
CA MET A 26 13.67 -2.91 2.22
C MET A 26 15.09 -3.16 2.76
N GLN A 27 15.88 -4.02 2.11
CA GLN A 27 17.25 -4.36 2.51
C GLN A 27 18.21 -3.18 2.37
N ARG A 28 17.99 -2.27 1.41
CA ARG A 28 18.84 -1.08 1.24
C ARG A 28 18.76 -0.12 2.43
N GLU A 29 17.66 -0.11 3.18
CA GLU A 29 17.47 0.78 4.32
C GLU A 29 17.89 0.14 5.65
N LEU A 30 17.79 -1.18 5.85
CA LEU A 30 17.81 -1.78 7.20
C LEU A 30 18.55 -3.13 7.24
N LYS A 31 19.84 -3.12 7.60
CA LYS A 31 20.75 -4.28 7.60
C LYS A 31 20.53 -5.31 8.73
N PHE A 32 19.74 -5.01 9.76
CA PHE A 32 19.69 -5.81 11.00
C PHE A 32 18.29 -6.15 11.51
N GLU A 33 17.21 -5.73 10.85
CA GLU A 33 15.84 -6.01 11.30
C GLU A 33 14.99 -6.70 10.22
N THR A 34 14.19 -7.67 10.64
CA THR A 34 13.27 -8.38 9.74
C THR A 34 12.26 -7.41 9.14
N PRO A 35 12.13 -7.32 7.80
CA PRO A 35 11.18 -6.41 7.16
C PRO A 35 9.75 -6.91 7.27
N TYR A 36 8.82 -6.00 7.59
CA TYR A 36 7.38 -6.24 7.61
C TYR A 36 6.69 -5.47 6.49
N VAL A 37 5.80 -6.14 5.76
CA VAL A 37 5.01 -5.52 4.69
C VAL A 37 3.53 -5.71 4.99
N PHE A 38 2.79 -4.61 5.11
CA PHE A 38 1.35 -4.63 5.27
C PHE A 38 0.69 -4.23 3.95
N VAL A 39 0.01 -5.17 3.29
CA VAL A 39 -0.63 -4.92 1.99
C VAL A 39 -2.12 -4.62 2.20
N VAL A 40 -2.57 -3.45 1.74
CA VAL A 40 -3.97 -3.02 1.78
C VAL A 40 -4.60 -3.26 0.40
N PHE A 41 -5.30 -4.39 0.26
CA PHE A 41 -6.10 -4.66 -0.94
C PHE A 41 -7.35 -3.77 -0.98
N GLY A 42 -7.65 -3.21 -2.15
CA GLY A 42 -8.73 -2.24 -2.28
C GLY A 42 -8.40 -0.89 -1.63
N ALA A 43 -7.12 -0.50 -1.63
CA ALA A 43 -6.65 0.73 -0.98
C ALA A 43 -7.33 2.02 -1.46
N SER A 44 -7.93 2.03 -2.65
CA SER A 44 -8.70 3.17 -3.16
C SER A 44 -10.13 3.26 -2.62
N GLY A 45 -10.61 2.23 -1.91
CA GLY A 45 -11.97 2.15 -1.37
C GLY A 45 -12.20 2.99 -0.11
N ASP A 46 -13.47 3.20 0.22
CA ASP A 46 -13.88 4.01 1.37
C ASP A 46 -13.44 3.44 2.71
N LEU A 47 -13.51 2.11 2.88
CA LEU A 47 -13.09 1.45 4.12
C LEU A 47 -11.59 1.67 4.37
N ALA A 48 -10.77 1.59 3.32
CA ALA A 48 -9.34 1.83 3.41
C ALA A 48 -9.06 3.27 3.88
N LYS A 49 -9.68 4.26 3.22
CA LYS A 49 -9.49 5.68 3.50
C LYS A 49 -10.00 6.11 4.88
N LYS A 50 -11.16 5.60 5.29
CA LYS A 50 -11.87 6.06 6.51
C LYS A 50 -11.50 5.27 7.77
N LYS A 51 -10.98 4.04 7.63
CA LYS A 51 -10.68 3.15 8.77
C LYS A 51 -9.27 2.59 8.72
N ILE A 52 -8.89 1.90 7.64
CA ILE A 52 -7.61 1.16 7.63
C ILE A 52 -6.41 2.11 7.76
N TYR A 53 -6.27 3.09 6.87
CA TYR A 53 -5.13 4.02 6.95
C TYR A 53 -5.12 4.88 8.22
N PRO A 54 -6.26 5.44 8.70
CA PRO A 54 -6.31 6.12 9.99
C PRO A 54 -5.86 5.24 11.16
N THR A 55 -6.26 3.97 11.21
CA THR A 55 -5.82 3.04 12.25
C THR A 55 -4.34 2.73 12.14
N LEU A 56 -3.82 2.50 10.93
CA LEU A 56 -2.38 2.27 10.71
C LEU A 56 -1.55 3.49 11.12
N TRP A 57 -2.03 4.70 10.84
CA TRP A 57 -1.43 5.94 11.31
C TRP A 57 -1.39 6.01 12.85
N TRP A 58 -2.49 5.72 13.54
CA TRP A 58 -2.52 5.75 15.01
C TRP A 58 -1.55 4.73 15.62
N LEU A 59 -1.50 3.51 15.08
CA LEU A 59 -0.55 2.49 15.52
C LEU A 59 0.90 2.90 15.25
N PHE A 60 1.16 3.55 14.11
CA PHE A 60 2.48 4.06 13.75
C PHE A 60 2.93 5.20 14.68
N ARG A 61 2.05 6.18 14.92
CA ARG A 61 2.30 7.30 15.84
C ARG A 61 2.63 6.83 17.26
N ASP A 62 1.93 5.80 17.73
CA ASP A 62 2.09 5.28 19.09
C ASP A 62 3.23 4.24 19.19
N ASN A 63 4.04 4.06 18.14
CA ASN A 63 5.13 3.09 18.05
C ASN A 63 4.71 1.65 18.35
N LEU A 64 3.48 1.28 18.01
CA LEU A 64 2.91 -0.06 18.19
C LEU A 64 3.14 -0.99 17.00
N LEU A 65 3.88 -0.52 15.99
CA LEU A 65 4.26 -1.28 14.81
C LEU A 65 5.78 -1.49 14.78
N PRO A 66 6.26 -2.56 14.12
CA PRO A 66 7.69 -2.75 13.90
C PRO A 66 8.31 -1.53 13.22
N VAL A 67 9.53 -1.17 13.61
CA VAL A 67 10.27 -0.02 13.05
C VAL A 67 10.46 -0.20 11.54
N ASN A 68 10.81 -1.44 11.11
CA ASN A 68 10.97 -1.83 9.72
C ASN A 68 9.65 -2.27 9.03
N ILE A 69 8.60 -1.45 9.09
CA ILE A 69 7.35 -1.68 8.36
C ILE A 69 7.21 -0.78 7.12
N LYS A 70 6.64 -1.33 6.05
CA LYS A 70 6.15 -0.62 4.85
C LYS A 70 4.67 -0.97 4.60
N PHE A 71 3.91 0.02 4.13
CA PHE A 71 2.49 -0.15 3.77
C PHE A 71 2.36 -0.11 2.25
N VAL A 72 1.73 -1.13 1.66
CA VAL A 72 1.53 -1.20 0.20
C VAL A 72 0.03 -1.20 -0.10
N GLY A 73 -0.47 -0.08 -0.61
CA GLY A 73 -1.82 0.00 -1.16
C GLY A 73 -1.91 -0.66 -2.52
N TYR A 74 -2.91 -1.51 -2.72
CA TYR A 74 -3.11 -2.24 -3.97
C TYR A 74 -4.55 -2.05 -4.45
N ALA A 75 -4.75 -1.47 -5.64
CA ALA A 75 -6.08 -1.27 -6.20
C ALA A 75 -6.07 -1.03 -7.72
N ARG A 76 -7.26 -1.11 -8.33
CA ARG A 76 -7.43 -0.89 -9.79
C ARG A 76 -7.39 0.59 -10.18
N SER A 77 -7.80 1.46 -9.26
CA SER A 77 -7.90 2.89 -9.51
C SER A 77 -6.51 3.49 -9.71
N ASP A 78 -6.40 4.42 -10.64
CA ASP A 78 -5.22 5.29 -10.75
C ASP A 78 -5.21 6.26 -9.57
N LEU A 79 -4.28 6.04 -8.65
CA LEU A 79 -4.09 6.84 -7.46
C LEU A 79 -2.59 7.03 -7.23
N THR A 80 -2.18 8.27 -7.01
CA THR A 80 -0.81 8.57 -6.57
C THR A 80 -0.75 8.58 -5.04
N VAL A 81 0.45 8.39 -4.47
CA VAL A 81 0.64 8.50 -3.01
C VAL A 81 0.24 9.90 -2.50
N CYS A 82 0.41 10.96 -3.29
CA CYS A 82 -0.07 12.31 -2.95
C CYS A 82 -1.59 12.37 -2.81
N LYS A 83 -2.34 11.80 -3.77
CA LYS A 83 -3.81 11.73 -3.68
C LYS A 83 -4.27 10.84 -2.52
N LEU A 84 -3.53 9.76 -2.24
CA LEU A 84 -3.78 8.92 -1.07
C LEU A 84 -3.65 9.74 0.21
N ARG A 85 -2.54 10.48 0.39
CA ARG A 85 -2.30 11.36 1.53
C ARG A 85 -3.47 12.31 1.74
N GLU A 86 -3.85 13.09 0.73
CA GLU A 86 -4.96 14.05 0.83
C GLU A 86 -6.28 13.41 1.26
N SER A 87 -6.54 12.19 0.78
CA SER A 87 -7.76 11.45 1.11
C SER A 87 -7.76 10.89 2.53
N VAL A 88 -6.60 10.48 3.03
CA VAL A 88 -6.42 9.79 4.32
C VAL A 88 -6.22 10.77 5.47
N GLU A 89 -5.48 11.87 5.24
CA GLU A 89 -5.12 12.86 6.23
C GLU A 89 -6.35 13.45 6.93
N LYS A 90 -7.44 13.66 6.18
CA LYS A 90 -8.75 14.13 6.66
C LYS A 90 -9.35 13.24 7.76
N PHE A 91 -9.07 11.94 7.72
CA PHE A 91 -9.60 10.95 8.67
C PHE A 91 -8.60 10.60 9.77
N CYS A 92 -7.32 10.90 9.58
CA CYS A 92 -6.26 10.59 10.54
C CYS A 92 -6.26 11.49 11.78
N LYS A 93 -6.87 12.68 11.70
CA LYS A 93 -6.89 13.68 12.78
C LYS A 93 -5.49 14.02 13.29
N VAL A 94 -4.57 14.26 12.36
CA VAL A 94 -3.15 14.58 12.64
C VAL A 94 -3.07 15.91 13.39
N ARG A 95 -2.40 15.92 14.55
CA ARG A 95 -2.11 17.16 15.29
C ARG A 95 -0.91 17.88 14.69
N GLU A 96 -0.80 19.19 14.93
CA GLU A 96 0.32 19.98 14.39
C GLU A 96 1.68 19.48 14.88
N THR A 97 1.76 19.01 16.12
CA THR A 97 2.98 18.40 16.69
C THR A 97 3.32 17.04 16.08
N GLU A 98 2.41 16.41 15.35
CA GLU A 98 2.56 15.06 14.78
C GLU A 98 2.85 15.09 13.27
N ARG A 99 2.96 16.28 12.65
CA ARG A 99 3.14 16.46 11.21
C ARG A 99 4.36 15.72 10.66
N CYS A 100 5.51 15.84 11.32
CA CYS A 100 6.74 15.16 10.91
C CYS A 100 6.58 13.63 10.94
N ALA A 101 5.96 13.10 12.00
CA ALA A 101 5.69 11.65 12.10
C ALA A 101 4.70 11.19 11.02
N PHE A 102 3.70 12.01 10.68
CA PHE A 102 2.77 11.70 9.60
C PHE A 102 3.46 11.70 8.23
N ASP A 103 4.39 12.62 7.98
CA ASP A 103 5.19 12.61 6.77
C ASP A 103 6.02 11.33 6.66
N ASP A 104 6.61 10.86 7.76
CA ASP A 104 7.37 9.62 7.79
C ASP A 104 6.48 8.39 7.59
N PHE A 105 5.25 8.40 8.13
CA PHE A 105 4.24 7.39 7.84
C PHE A 105 3.90 7.35 6.35
N ILE A 106 3.68 8.50 5.71
CA ILE A 106 3.38 8.60 4.28
C ILE A 106 4.56 8.14 3.42
N LYS A 107 5.81 8.45 3.81
CA LYS A 107 7.01 7.94 3.12
C LYS A 107 7.11 6.41 3.17
N LYS A 108 6.57 5.78 4.22
CA LYS A 108 6.48 4.31 4.33
C LYS A 108 5.31 3.72 3.52
N CYS A 109 4.40 4.55 3.01
CA CYS A 109 3.28 4.12 2.17
C CYS A 109 3.66 4.14 0.68
N SER A 110 3.42 3.03 -0.01
CA SER A 110 3.52 2.90 -1.46
C SER A 110 2.18 2.49 -2.04
N TYR A 111 1.92 2.80 -3.31
CA TYR A 111 0.68 2.42 -3.99
C TYR A 111 1.00 1.76 -5.33
N ILE A 112 0.39 0.60 -5.57
CA ILE A 112 0.50 -0.17 -6.81
C ILE A 112 -0.88 -0.18 -7.47
N GLN A 113 -0.95 0.45 -8.63
CA GLN A 113 -2.12 0.37 -9.51
C GLN A 113 -2.08 -0.95 -10.30
N VAL A 114 -3.21 -1.62 -10.39
CA VAL A 114 -3.35 -2.84 -11.19
C VAL A 114 -4.34 -2.67 -12.32
N ILE A 115 -3.85 -2.88 -13.53
CA ILE A 115 -4.66 -2.90 -14.73
C ILE A 115 -5.13 -4.34 -14.94
N ILE A 116 -6.39 -4.62 -14.64
CA ILE A 116 -7.00 -5.90 -15.04
C ILE A 116 -7.45 -5.74 -16.49
N PRO A 117 -6.90 -6.51 -17.45
CA PRO A 117 -7.43 -6.51 -18.80
C PRO A 117 -8.88 -7.04 -18.77
N MET A 118 -9.78 -6.28 -19.37
CA MET A 118 -11.21 -6.54 -19.51
C MET A 118 -11.44 -7.79 -20.39
N ILE A 119 -11.13 -8.99 -19.90
CA ILE A 119 -11.40 -10.26 -20.62
C ILE A 119 -12.36 -11.15 -19.82
N ILE A 120 -12.63 -10.85 -18.56
CA ILE A 120 -13.62 -11.59 -17.77
C ILE A 120 -14.87 -10.72 -17.64
N GLY A 121 -15.83 -10.98 -18.53
CA GLY A 121 -17.12 -10.32 -18.56
C GLY A 121 -17.87 -10.52 -17.23
N PHE A 122 -17.89 -9.49 -16.40
CA PHE A 122 -18.85 -9.42 -15.30
C PHE A 122 -20.24 -9.14 -15.91
N HIS A 123 -21.03 -10.18 -16.10
CA HIS A 123 -22.47 -10.03 -16.29
C HIS A 123 -23.06 -9.47 -15.00
N LYS A 124 -23.35 -8.16 -15.01
CA LYS A 124 -24.06 -7.49 -13.94
C LYS A 124 -25.51 -7.96 -13.99
N LYS A 125 -25.87 -8.97 -13.18
CA LYS A 125 -27.29 -9.26 -12.92
C LYS A 125 -27.87 -8.06 -12.17
N LYS A 126 -28.83 -7.40 -12.83
CA LYS A 126 -29.73 -6.44 -12.19
C LYS A 126 -30.68 -7.18 -11.25
#